data_AF-G2J3X1-F1
#
_entry.id   AF-G2J3X1-F1
#
_cell.length_a   1.000
_cell.length_b   1.000
_cell.length_c   1.000
_cell.angle_alpha   90.00
_cell.angle_beta   90.00
_cell.angle_gamma   90.00
#
_symmetry.space_group_name_H-M   'P 1'
#
loop_
_entity.id
_entity.type
_entity.pdbx_description
1 polymer ?
#
loop_
_entity_poly.entity_id
_entity_poly.type
_entity_poly.pdbx_seq_one_letter_code
_entity_poly.pdbx_strand_id
1 'polypeptide(L)'
;MTDASCSVSWMEWFKTLAPLGSWGLVVLGWMIVRGDNNRRERRKELRVIVDSVIEHLDALEQKTHDYFTSEPSTATDRVAQEIKSLLKVIACDLSSLKTEEPLLDCNLQIIRLRRRITSGEFDSASRVARTSNDPFFAEVAGDVIATQDHLKTKFLQVKR
;
A
#
# COMPACT_ATOMS: atom_id res chain seq x y z
N MET A 1 -6.96 -7.31 -80.74
CA MET A 1 -6.01 -6.99 -79.65
C MET A 1 -6.82 -6.92 -78.37
N THR A 2 -6.53 -7.83 -77.48
CA THR A 2 -7.33 -8.26 -76.33
C THR A 2 -6.85 -7.55 -75.06
N ASP A 3 -7.69 -6.69 -74.49
CA ASP A 3 -7.55 -6.18 -73.13
C ASP A 3 -8.69 -6.75 -72.28
N ALA A 4 -8.40 -7.79 -71.51
CA ALA A 4 -9.33 -8.38 -70.55
C ALA A 4 -8.54 -9.08 -69.42
N SER A 5 -7.81 -8.30 -68.63
CA SER A 5 -6.96 -8.86 -67.56
C SER A 5 -6.68 -7.85 -66.44
N CYS A 6 -7.71 -7.34 -65.75
CA CYS A 6 -7.45 -6.64 -64.48
C CYS A 6 -8.69 -6.46 -63.57
N SER A 7 -9.44 -7.51 -63.26
CA SER A 7 -10.53 -7.38 -62.27
C SER A 7 -10.66 -8.52 -61.24
N VAL A 8 -9.85 -9.58 -61.33
CA VAL A 8 -9.97 -10.76 -60.46
C VAL A 8 -8.94 -10.78 -59.31
N SER A 9 -8.09 -9.75 -59.17
CA SER A 9 -6.98 -9.80 -58.20
C SER A 9 -7.39 -9.47 -56.75
N TRP A 10 -8.29 -8.51 -56.49
CA TRP A 10 -8.46 -8.01 -55.11
C TRP A 10 -9.33 -8.91 -54.22
N MET A 11 -10.37 -9.54 -54.77
CA MET A 11 -11.31 -10.34 -53.97
C MET A 11 -10.71 -11.64 -53.42
N GLU A 12 -9.81 -12.28 -54.16
CA GLU A 12 -9.13 -13.50 -53.69
C GLU A 12 -8.10 -13.19 -52.59
N TRP A 13 -7.38 -12.06 -52.69
CA TRP A 13 -6.46 -11.62 -51.64
C TRP A 13 -7.18 -11.31 -50.32
N PHE A 14 -8.37 -10.70 -50.35
CA PHE A 14 -9.17 -10.47 -49.14
C PHE A 14 -9.62 -11.76 -48.47
N LYS A 15 -10.01 -12.78 -49.24
CA LYS A 15 -10.38 -14.10 -48.69
C LYS A 15 -9.19 -14.77 -48.00
N THR A 16 -7.97 -14.58 -48.49
CA THR A 16 -6.76 -15.12 -47.86
C THR A 16 -6.33 -14.33 -46.62
N LEU A 17 -6.52 -13.00 -46.60
CA LEU A 17 -6.13 -12.12 -45.49
C LEU A 17 -7.16 -12.05 -44.35
N ALA A 18 -8.44 -12.27 -44.62
CA ALA A 18 -9.51 -12.28 -43.63
C ALA A 18 -9.25 -13.21 -42.41
N PRO A 19 -8.84 -14.49 -42.59
CA PRO A 19 -8.52 -15.35 -41.45
C PRO A 19 -7.31 -14.87 -40.65
N LEU A 20 -6.29 -14.29 -41.30
CA LEU A 20 -5.13 -13.70 -40.61
C LEU A 20 -5.52 -12.48 -39.77
N GLY A 21 -6.44 -11.64 -40.29
CA GLY A 21 -7.01 -10.52 -39.53
C GLY A 21 -7.80 -10.99 -38.30
N SER A 22 -8.59 -12.05 -38.44
CA SER A 22 -9.30 -12.67 -37.30
C SER A 22 -8.34 -13.16 -36.23
N TRP A 23 -7.25 -13.85 -36.61
CA TRP A 23 -6.21 -14.28 -35.67
C TRP A 23 -5.51 -13.10 -35.00
N GLY A 24 -5.22 -12.03 -35.75
CA GLY A 24 -4.64 -10.81 -35.20
C GLY A 24 -5.52 -10.15 -34.13
N LEU A 25 -6.83 -10.07 -34.37
CA LEU A 25 -7.79 -9.55 -33.38
C LEU A 25 -7.85 -10.41 -32.11
N VAL A 26 -7.77 -11.74 -32.25
CA VAL A 26 -7.71 -12.65 -31.09
C VAL A 26 -6.44 -12.39 -30.28
N VAL A 27 -5.28 -12.28 -30.92
CA VAL A 27 -4.01 -11.99 -30.23
C VAL A 27 -4.06 -10.64 -29.50
N LEU A 28 -4.58 -9.60 -30.16
CA LEU A 28 -4.76 -8.28 -29.54
C LEU A 28 -5.71 -8.34 -28.34
N GLY A 29 -6.83 -9.06 -28.45
CA GLY A 29 -7.76 -9.28 -27.35
C GLY A 29 -7.09 -9.94 -26.15
N TRP A 30 -6.26 -10.96 -26.40
CA TRP A 30 -5.49 -11.64 -25.35
C TRP A 30 -4.47 -10.72 -24.66
N MET A 31 -3.79 -9.87 -25.43
CA MET A 31 -2.84 -8.90 -24.85
C MET A 31 -3.53 -7.91 -23.92
N ILE A 32 -4.71 -7.40 -24.30
CA ILE A 32 -5.51 -6.48 -23.48
C ILE A 32 -5.96 -7.19 -22.19
N VAL A 33 -6.57 -8.38 -22.31
CA VAL A 33 -7.05 -9.16 -21.15
C VAL A 33 -5.91 -9.51 -20.20
N ARG A 34 -4.74 -9.89 -20.72
CA ARG A 34 -3.56 -10.18 -19.89
C ARG A 34 -3.08 -8.95 -19.14
N GLY A 35 -3.06 -7.79 -19.79
CA GLY A 35 -2.70 -6.51 -19.15
C GLY A 35 -3.64 -6.16 -18.00
N ASP A 36 -4.95 -6.29 -18.24
CA ASP A 36 -5.97 -6.04 -17.21
C ASP A 36 -5.89 -7.02 -16.04
N ASN A 37 -5.61 -8.30 -16.33
CA ASN A 37 -5.47 -9.31 -15.29
C ASN A 37 -4.25 -9.02 -14.38
N ASN A 38 -3.08 -8.78 -14.97
CA ASN A 38 -1.88 -8.42 -14.20
C ASN A 38 -2.10 -7.15 -13.36
N ARG A 39 -2.77 -6.15 -13.96
CA ARG A 39 -3.17 -4.93 -13.26
C ARG A 39 -4.05 -5.25 -12.05
N ARG A 40 -5.05 -6.13 -12.19
CA ARG A 40 -5.96 -6.51 -11.10
C ARG A 40 -5.22 -7.23 -9.98
N GLU A 41 -4.37 -8.20 -10.31
CA GLU A 41 -3.58 -8.93 -9.32
C GLU A 41 -2.64 -8.01 -8.55
N ARG A 42 -1.89 -7.14 -9.24
CA ARG A 42 -1.03 -6.15 -8.57
C ARG A 42 -1.80 -5.27 -7.57
N ARG A 43 -3.01 -4.85 -7.92
CA ARG A 43 -3.85 -4.05 -7.01
C ARG A 43 -4.29 -4.83 -5.77
N LYS A 44 -4.48 -6.15 -5.88
CA LYS A 44 -4.81 -7.00 -4.73
C LYS A 44 -3.60 -7.15 -3.82
N GLU A 45 -2.41 -7.39 -4.38
CA GLU A 45 -1.16 -7.47 -3.61
C GLU A 45 -0.90 -6.17 -2.84
N LEU A 46 -1.03 -5.02 -3.50
CA LEU A 46 -0.90 -3.71 -2.86
C LEU A 46 -1.95 -3.50 -1.77
N ARG A 47 -3.20 -3.95 -1.99
CA ARG A 47 -4.25 -3.86 -0.97
C ARG A 47 -3.87 -4.65 0.27
N VAL A 48 -3.39 -5.89 0.11
CA VAL A 48 -2.98 -6.74 1.23
C VAL A 48 -1.89 -6.07 2.06
N ILE A 49 -0.91 -5.44 1.41
CA ILE A 49 0.16 -4.74 2.13
C ILE A 49 -0.39 -3.49 2.84
N VAL A 50 -1.25 -2.70 2.19
CA VAL A 50 -1.88 -1.52 2.81
C VAL A 50 -2.72 -1.92 4.03
N ASP A 51 -3.53 -2.97 3.92
CA ASP A 51 -4.36 -3.48 5.01
C ASP A 51 -3.48 -3.99 6.17
N SER A 52 -2.38 -4.67 5.88
CA SER A 52 -1.41 -5.10 6.90
C SER A 52 -0.73 -3.93 7.61
N VAL A 53 -0.38 -2.86 6.89
CA VAL A 53 0.18 -1.64 7.51
C VAL A 53 -0.85 -0.97 8.42
N ILE A 54 -2.13 -0.94 8.03
CA ILE A 54 -3.21 -0.41 8.85
C ILE A 54 -3.34 -1.21 10.15
N GLU A 55 -3.35 -2.54 10.05
CA GLU A 55 -3.39 -3.43 11.23
C GLU A 55 -2.20 -3.22 12.16
N HIS A 56 -0.98 -3.06 11.61
CA HIS A 56 0.20 -2.75 12.39
C HIS A 56 0.12 -1.37 13.07
N LEU A 57 -0.52 -0.37 12.44
CA LEU A 57 -0.74 0.95 13.03
C LEU A 57 -1.73 0.88 14.21
N ASP A 58 -2.82 0.13 14.07
CA ASP A 58 -3.79 -0.08 15.16
C ASP A 58 -3.14 -0.82 16.35
N ALA A 59 -2.36 -1.86 16.06
CA ALA A 59 -1.61 -2.58 17.08
C ALA A 59 -0.57 -1.67 17.77
N LEU A 60 0.09 -0.80 17.01
CA LEU A 60 1.05 0.18 17.55
C LEU A 60 0.37 1.18 18.49
N GLU A 61 -0.82 1.67 18.14
CA GLU A 61 -1.61 2.55 19.01
C GLU A 61 -1.95 1.86 20.33
N GLN A 62 -2.49 0.64 20.26
CA GLN A 62 -2.85 -0.13 21.44
C GLN A 62 -1.64 -0.39 22.34
N LYS A 63 -0.51 -0.83 21.76
CA LYS A 63 0.73 -1.07 22.52
C LYS A 63 1.28 0.20 23.15
N THR A 64 1.16 1.33 22.47
CA THR A 64 1.54 2.64 23.00
C THR A 64 0.66 3.00 24.20
N HIS A 65 -0.65 2.77 24.11
CA HIS A 65 -1.56 2.96 25.23
C HIS A 65 -1.18 2.06 26.42
N ASP A 66 -0.98 0.77 26.18
CA ASP A 66 -0.60 -0.20 27.23
C ASP A 66 0.73 0.17 27.90
N TYR A 67 1.72 0.62 27.11
CA TYR A 67 3.03 1.01 27.63
C TYR A 67 2.94 2.22 28.56
N PHE A 68 2.27 3.29 28.13
CA PHE A 68 2.22 4.54 28.90
C PHE A 68 1.24 4.47 30.08
N THR A 69 0.24 3.60 30.06
CA THR A 69 -0.69 3.42 31.20
C THR A 69 -0.14 2.47 32.27
N SER A 70 0.73 1.53 31.91
CA SER A 70 1.31 0.56 32.84
C SER A 70 2.44 1.15 33.67
N GLU A 71 2.57 0.73 34.93
CA GLU A 71 3.70 1.11 35.79
C GLU A 71 5.04 0.56 35.29
N PRO A 72 6.17 1.27 35.53
CA PRO A 72 7.50 0.80 35.14
C PRO A 72 7.80 -0.60 35.71
N SER A 73 7.98 -1.56 34.81
CA SER A 73 8.29 -2.96 35.12
C SER A 73 9.02 -3.65 33.97
N THR A 74 9.58 -4.83 34.23
CA THR A 74 10.21 -5.65 33.18
C THR A 74 9.22 -6.08 32.08
N ALA A 75 7.92 -6.12 32.38
CA ALA A 75 6.88 -6.34 31.40
C ALA A 75 6.74 -5.14 30.45
N THR A 76 6.80 -3.91 30.97
CA THR A 76 6.74 -2.69 30.13
C THR A 76 7.96 -2.54 29.22
N ASP A 77 9.13 -3.03 29.63
CA ASP A 77 10.31 -3.02 28.76
C ASP A 77 10.12 -3.91 27.51
N ARG A 78 9.41 -5.04 27.67
CA ARG A 78 9.03 -5.89 26.53
C ARG A 78 8.06 -5.16 25.60
N VAL A 79 7.07 -4.45 26.16
CA VAL A 79 6.15 -3.64 25.34
C VAL A 79 6.89 -2.53 24.60
N ALA A 80 7.88 -1.88 25.21
CA ALA A 80 8.73 -0.89 24.51
C ALA A 80 9.49 -1.50 23.33
N GLN A 81 10.02 -2.73 23.49
CA GLN A 81 10.67 -3.46 22.42
C GLN A 81 9.69 -3.84 21.30
N GLU A 82 8.47 -4.25 21.66
CA GLU A 82 7.40 -4.54 20.69
C GLU A 82 7.02 -3.28 19.88
N ILE A 83 6.88 -2.13 20.53
CA ILE A 83 6.65 -0.83 19.87
C ILE A 83 7.78 -0.52 18.88
N LYS A 84 9.04 -0.67 19.28
CA LYS A 84 10.21 -0.45 18.40
C LYS A 84 10.20 -1.42 17.20
N SER A 85 9.83 -2.68 17.44
CA SER A 85 9.72 -3.71 16.40
C SER A 85 8.61 -3.35 15.40
N LEU A 86 7.41 -3.00 15.88
CA LEU A 86 6.29 -2.60 15.04
C LEU A 86 6.61 -1.36 14.21
N LEU A 87 7.22 -0.33 14.81
CA LEU A 87 7.68 0.85 14.07
C LEU A 87 8.65 0.50 12.94
N LYS A 88 9.53 -0.48 13.16
CA LYS A 88 10.46 -0.98 12.14
C LYS A 88 9.74 -1.75 11.03
N VAL A 89 8.80 -2.63 11.39
CA VAL A 89 7.99 -3.39 10.42
C VAL A 89 7.20 -2.45 9.53
N ILE A 90 6.47 -1.49 10.12
CA ILE A 90 5.72 -0.47 9.38
C ILE A 90 6.63 0.32 8.42
N ALA A 91 7.82 0.71 8.88
CA ALA A 91 8.78 1.41 8.02
C ALA A 91 9.27 0.54 6.85
N CYS A 92 9.52 -0.75 7.08
CA CYS A 92 9.89 -1.70 6.03
C CYS A 92 8.76 -1.86 5.00
N ASP A 93 7.53 -2.10 5.45
CA ASP A 93 6.37 -2.30 4.59
C ASP A 93 6.11 -1.06 3.73
N LEU A 94 6.22 0.13 4.30
CA LEU A 94 6.06 1.38 3.57
C LEU A 94 7.20 1.67 2.60
N SER A 95 8.43 1.25 2.93
CA SER A 95 9.55 1.35 1.99
C SER A 95 9.37 0.40 0.79
N SER A 96 8.81 -0.78 1.03
CA SER A 96 8.44 -1.74 -0.02
C SER A 96 7.32 -1.17 -0.90
N LEU A 97 6.24 -0.66 -0.28
CA LEU A 97 5.14 0.02 -0.99
C LEU A 97 5.62 1.19 -1.84
N LYS A 98 6.54 2.01 -1.33
CA LYS A 98 7.12 3.13 -2.07
C LYS A 98 7.92 2.68 -3.29
N THR A 99 8.62 1.54 -3.19
CA THR A 99 9.41 0.97 -4.28
C THR A 99 8.49 0.49 -5.41
N GLU A 100 7.38 -0.13 -5.05
CA GLU A 100 6.37 -0.61 -6.00
C GLU A 100 5.52 0.52 -6.60
N GLU A 101 5.04 1.43 -5.75
CA GLU A 101 4.13 2.52 -6.11
C GLU A 101 4.56 3.82 -5.43
N PRO A 102 5.37 4.67 -6.10
CA PRO A 102 5.87 5.92 -5.54
C PRO A 102 4.78 6.90 -5.05
N LEU A 103 3.55 6.76 -5.56
CA LEU A 103 2.39 7.55 -5.13
C LEU A 103 1.96 7.26 -3.69
N LEU A 104 2.33 6.10 -3.14
CA LEU A 104 2.04 5.67 -1.78
C LEU A 104 3.07 6.17 -0.75
N ASP A 105 3.83 7.24 -1.04
CA ASP A 105 4.80 7.79 -0.09
C ASP A 105 4.10 8.39 1.14
N CYS A 106 4.37 7.77 2.30
CA CYS A 106 3.85 8.15 3.62
C CYS A 106 4.97 8.44 4.63
N ASN A 107 6.19 8.74 4.15
CA ASN A 107 7.35 8.91 5.02
C ASN A 107 7.15 10.04 6.05
N LEU A 108 6.51 11.14 5.66
CA LEU A 108 6.27 12.27 6.57
C LEU A 108 5.35 11.90 7.73
N GLN A 109 4.27 11.17 7.44
CA GLN A 109 3.28 10.72 8.42
C GLN A 109 3.93 9.77 9.43
N ILE A 110 4.73 8.81 8.96
CA ILE A 110 5.47 7.90 9.84
C ILE A 110 6.52 8.59 10.67
N ILE A 111 7.28 9.53 10.09
CA ILE A 111 8.27 10.30 10.87
C ILE A 111 7.57 11.07 11.99
N ARG A 112 6.41 11.66 11.71
CA ARG A 112 5.60 12.37 12.72
C ARG A 112 5.13 11.41 13.81
N LEU A 113 4.47 10.30 13.44
CA LEU A 113 3.97 9.29 14.37
C LEU A 113 5.09 8.72 15.25
N ARG A 114 6.20 8.32 14.61
CA ARG A 114 7.39 7.82 15.31
C ARG A 114 7.91 8.84 16.30
N ARG A 115 8.11 10.10 15.87
CA ARG A 115 8.60 11.16 16.77
C ARG A 115 7.66 11.35 17.95
N ARG A 116 6.35 11.34 17.75
CA ARG A 116 5.37 11.49 18.82
C ARG A 116 5.48 10.35 19.84
N ILE A 117 5.44 9.10 19.38
CA ILE A 117 5.53 7.91 20.24
C ILE A 117 6.87 7.84 20.98
N THR A 118 7.97 8.12 20.28
CA THR A 118 9.32 8.01 20.87
C THR A 118 9.82 9.30 21.53
N SER A 119 8.97 10.33 21.67
CA SER A 119 9.37 11.58 22.32
C SER A 119 9.28 11.51 23.83
N GLY A 120 10.06 12.35 24.51
CA GLY A 120 9.99 12.55 25.95
C GLY A 120 10.49 11.35 26.75
N GLU A 121 9.56 10.66 27.42
CA GLU A 121 9.84 9.62 28.43
C GLU A 121 9.87 8.20 27.87
N PHE A 122 9.73 8.03 26.55
CA PHE A 122 9.81 6.70 25.94
C PHE A 122 11.18 6.07 26.21
N ASP A 123 11.18 4.84 26.76
CA ASP A 123 12.40 4.11 27.13
C ASP A 123 13.23 4.78 28.24
N SER A 124 12.66 5.75 28.97
CA SER A 124 13.33 6.41 30.10
C SER A 124 13.11 5.66 31.41
N ALA A 125 14.15 5.55 32.23
CA ALA A 125 14.05 5.04 33.60
C ALA A 125 13.21 5.94 34.51
N SER A 126 13.03 7.22 34.15
CA SER A 126 12.24 8.20 34.91
C SER A 126 10.78 8.30 34.46
N ARG A 127 10.29 7.36 33.65
CA ARG A 127 8.94 7.38 33.09
C ARG A 127 7.88 7.32 34.18
N VAL A 128 6.85 8.14 34.05
CA VAL A 128 5.66 8.09 34.91
C VAL A 128 4.49 7.49 34.12
N ALA A 129 3.71 6.62 34.77
CA ALA A 129 2.47 6.10 34.19
C ALA A 129 1.48 7.25 33.97
N ARG A 130 0.90 7.32 32.77
CA ARG A 130 -0.07 8.32 32.37
C ARG A 130 -1.49 7.83 32.64
N THR A 131 -2.38 8.77 32.88
CA THR A 131 -3.82 8.46 33.00
C THR A 131 -4.42 8.25 31.62
N SER A 132 -5.43 7.38 31.49
CA SER A 132 -6.07 7.08 30.19
C SER A 132 -6.69 8.30 29.48
N ASN A 133 -6.92 9.41 30.20
CA ASN A 133 -7.44 10.66 29.65
C ASN A 133 -6.34 11.67 29.26
N ASP A 134 -5.07 11.25 29.26
CA ASP A 134 -3.96 12.11 28.85
C ASP A 134 -4.13 12.53 27.37
N PRO A 135 -4.03 13.85 27.05
CA PRO A 135 -4.15 14.35 25.68
C PRO A 135 -3.21 13.67 24.68
N PHE A 136 -2.07 13.14 25.16
CA PHE A 136 -1.12 12.38 24.36
C PHE A 136 -1.77 11.22 23.61
N PHE A 137 -2.70 10.49 24.22
CA PHE A 137 -3.35 9.35 23.56
C PHE A 137 -4.23 9.81 22.41
N ALA A 138 -4.98 10.90 22.58
CA ALA A 138 -5.76 11.49 21.51
C ALA A 138 -4.87 12.01 20.36
N GLU A 139 -3.70 12.56 20.67
CA GLU A 139 -2.74 13.01 19.66
C GLU A 139 -2.09 11.85 18.89
N VAL A 140 -1.80 10.73 19.54
CA VAL A 140 -1.28 9.51 18.89
C VAL A 140 -2.36 8.91 17.98
N ALA A 141 -3.58 8.73 18.50
CA ALA A 141 -4.72 8.25 17.72
C ALA A 141 -4.99 9.14 16.49
N GLY A 142 -4.92 10.47 16.66
CA GLY A 142 -5.06 11.42 15.57
C GLY A 142 -3.99 11.24 14.47
N ASP A 143 -2.72 11.02 14.84
CA ASP A 143 -1.65 10.76 13.87
C ASP A 143 -1.80 9.39 13.20
N VAL A 144 -2.28 8.36 13.92
CA VAL A 144 -2.57 7.03 13.37
C VAL A 144 -3.67 7.12 12.32
N ILE A 145 -4.82 7.70 12.67
CA ILE A 145 -5.94 7.90 11.74
C ILE A 145 -5.51 8.71 10.53
N ALA A 146 -4.80 9.82 10.72
CA ALA A 146 -4.30 10.63 9.61
C ALA A 146 -3.36 9.84 8.67
N THR A 147 -2.55 8.93 9.22
CA THR A 147 -1.68 8.06 8.44
C THR A 147 -2.50 7.03 7.64
N GLN A 148 -3.48 6.39 8.27
CA GLN A 148 -4.38 5.43 7.61
C GLN A 148 -5.19 6.07 6.50
N ASP A 149 -5.77 7.25 6.75
CA ASP A 149 -6.56 8.00 5.77
C ASP A 149 -5.72 8.45 4.59
N HIS A 150 -4.47 8.89 4.84
CA HIS A 150 -3.54 9.22 3.78
C HIS A 150 -3.20 7.98 2.93
N LEU A 151 -2.92 6.83 3.55
CA LEU A 151 -2.68 5.56 2.84
C LEU A 151 -3.88 5.14 1.99
N LYS A 152 -5.09 5.13 2.56
CA LYS A 152 -6.33 4.77 1.87
C LYS A 152 -6.60 5.72 0.70
N THR A 153 -6.44 7.03 0.92
CA THR A 153 -6.65 8.05 -0.11
C THR A 153 -5.67 7.87 -1.26
N LYS A 154 -4.37 7.65 -0.97
CA LYS A 154 -3.36 7.41 -2.00
C LYS A 154 -3.59 6.09 -2.72
N PHE A 155 -3.99 5.03 -2.02
CA PHE A 155 -4.36 3.76 -2.64
C PHE A 155 -5.55 3.88 -3.60
N LEU A 156 -6.55 4.72 -3.29
CA LEU A 156 -7.65 5.02 -4.20
C LEU A 156 -7.19 5.79 -5.46
N GLN A 157 -6.10 6.56 -5.35
CA GLN A 157 -5.48 7.27 -6.48
C GLN A 157 -4.62 6.37 -7.37
N VAL A 158 -4.12 5.22 -6.86
CA VAL A 158 -3.26 4.26 -7.60
C VAL A 158 -3.97 3.65 -8.83
N LYS A 159 -5.22 4.02 -9.12
CA LYS A 159 -5.92 3.59 -10.35
C LYS A 159 -7.14 4.43 -10.73
N ARG A 160 -6.93 5.73 -10.89
CA ARG A 160 -7.47 6.41 -12.08
C ARG A 160 -6.49 6.25 -13.22
#